data_AF-A0A516R1S2-F1
#
_entry.id   AF-A0A516R1S2-F1
#
_cell.length_a   1.000
_cell.length_b   1.000
_cell.length_c   1.000
_cell.angle_alpha   90.00
_cell.angle_beta   90.00
_cell.angle_gamma   90.00
#
_symmetry.space_group_name_H-M   'P 1'
#
loop_
_entity.id
_entity.type
_entity.pdbx_description
1 polymer ?
#
loop_
_entity_poly.entity_id
_entity_poly.type
_entity_poly.pdbx_seq_one_letter_code
_entity_poly.pdbx_strand_id
1 'polypeptide(L)'
;MNRTVRSIVLVATLSLAVAACTAGEGDGHASPSPGERRTPLSKLDAVALSGDPLAAGDVELSGHGTHPLGEVRLGGHRIVSYLTGKKCGVSVFNAEKGEVIGLRTAWPEGTSEGSNKLPGGPYFSSSASSAAKSDPWVSLSCGKSSMIIEYQSKASSKASRLNGSISVKRSKDKYTQFVVIGSAKERAKILAKLP
;
A
#
# COMPACT_ATOMS: atom_id res chain seq x y z
N MET A 1 1.56 -64.83 18.16
CA MET A 1 0.18 -64.87 18.70
C MET A 1 0.17 -64.15 20.03
N ASN A 2 -0.51 -63.00 20.14
CA ASN A 2 -1.07 -62.50 21.40
C ASN A 2 -2.12 -61.42 21.11
N ARG A 3 -3.21 -61.49 21.90
CA ARG A 3 -4.57 -61.03 21.61
C ARG A 3 -4.79 -59.53 21.81
N THR A 4 -5.69 -59.02 20.99
CA THR A 4 -6.41 -57.74 21.02
C THR A 4 -7.18 -57.53 22.33
N VAL A 5 -7.17 -56.32 22.89
CA VAL A 5 -8.31 -55.75 23.61
C VAL A 5 -8.46 -54.27 23.24
N ARG A 6 -9.62 -53.93 22.68
CA ARG A 6 -10.11 -52.57 22.42
C ARG A 6 -10.66 -51.97 23.71
N SER A 7 -10.39 -50.69 23.96
CA SER A 7 -11.27 -49.84 24.77
C SER A 7 -11.35 -48.45 24.14
N ILE A 8 -12.55 -48.11 23.65
CA ILE A 8 -12.94 -46.79 23.18
C ILE A 8 -13.47 -46.05 24.39
N VAL A 9 -12.96 -44.84 24.67
CA VAL A 9 -13.58 -43.91 25.62
C VAL A 9 -13.74 -42.57 24.91
N LEU A 10 -14.99 -42.30 24.49
CA LEU A 10 -15.48 -41.00 24.06
C LEU A 10 -15.79 -40.18 25.32
N VAL A 11 -15.06 -39.10 25.54
CA VAL A 11 -15.47 -38.06 26.49
C VAL A 11 -15.56 -36.75 25.72
N ALA A 12 -16.80 -36.40 25.38
CA ALA A 12 -17.18 -35.07 24.91
C ALA A 12 -17.42 -34.19 26.15
N THR A 13 -16.51 -33.26 26.43
CA THR A 13 -16.75 -32.18 27.39
C THR A 13 -17.00 -30.88 26.65
N LEU A 14 -18.27 -30.53 26.58
CA LEU A 14 -18.80 -29.26 26.09
C LEU A 14 -18.70 -28.25 27.23
N SER A 15 -17.72 -27.35 27.20
CA SER A 15 -17.61 -26.24 28.16
C SER A 15 -18.02 -24.93 27.49
N LEU A 16 -19.32 -24.63 27.54
CA LEU A 16 -19.84 -23.28 27.33
C LEU A 16 -19.52 -22.45 28.57
N ALA A 17 -18.58 -21.51 28.44
CA ALA A 17 -18.41 -20.43 29.40
C ALA A 17 -19.15 -19.19 28.85
N VAL A 18 -20.28 -18.86 29.48
CA VAL A 18 -21.05 -17.63 29.24
C VAL A 18 -21.01 -16.80 30.51
N ALA A 19 -20.93 -15.48 30.31
CA ALA A 19 -21.19 -14.38 31.22
C ALA A 19 -20.04 -13.93 32.16
N ALA A 20 -19.37 -12.86 31.72
CA ALA A 20 -19.32 -11.62 32.50
C ALA A 20 -18.92 -10.46 31.58
N CYS A 21 -19.81 -9.50 31.35
CA CYS A 21 -19.46 -8.08 31.34
C CYS A 21 -20.72 -7.30 31.72
N THR A 22 -20.52 -6.53 32.78
CA THR A 22 -21.48 -5.74 33.54
C THR A 22 -22.19 -4.69 32.68
N ALA A 23 -23.48 -4.53 32.97
CA ALA A 23 -24.27 -3.39 32.53
C ALA A 23 -23.60 -2.08 32.98
N GLY A 24 -23.39 -1.18 32.02
CA GLY A 24 -23.10 0.23 32.27
C GLY A 24 -24.29 1.04 31.80
N GLU A 25 -25.08 1.53 32.74
CA GLU A 25 -26.06 2.59 32.54
C GLU A 25 -25.33 3.85 32.07
N GLY A 26 -25.77 4.40 30.95
CA GLY A 26 -25.23 5.60 30.34
C GLY A 26 -26.31 6.31 29.56
N ASP A 27 -27.19 7.00 30.28
CA ASP A 27 -28.05 8.03 29.69
C ASP A 27 -27.16 9.17 29.18
N GLY A 28 -26.90 9.13 27.89
CA GLY A 28 -26.21 10.16 27.14
C GLY A 28 -26.79 10.20 25.75
N HIS A 29 -27.81 11.03 25.57
CA HIS A 29 -28.30 11.47 24.26
C HIS A 29 -27.17 12.20 23.52
N ALA A 30 -26.27 11.46 22.89
CA ALA A 30 -25.36 11.95 21.88
C ALA A 30 -25.96 11.56 20.52
N SER A 31 -26.78 12.46 19.97
CA SER A 31 -27.12 12.44 18.56
C SER A 31 -25.83 12.27 17.74
N PRO A 32 -25.74 11.31 16.82
CA PRO A 32 -24.59 11.23 15.93
C PRO A 32 -24.63 12.47 15.02
N SER A 33 -23.75 13.44 15.31
CA SER A 33 -23.55 14.60 14.44
C SER A 33 -23.24 14.11 13.03
N PRO A 34 -24.06 14.45 12.03
CA PRO A 34 -23.81 14.05 10.67
C PRO A 34 -22.73 14.97 10.08
N GLY A 35 -21.51 14.46 9.91
CA GLY A 35 -20.58 15.09 8.96
C GLY A 35 -19.12 15.23 9.33
N GLU A 36 -18.44 14.16 9.73
CA GLU A 36 -17.03 13.99 9.31
C GLU A 36 -16.98 12.95 8.19
N ARG A 37 -17.42 13.40 7.01
CA ARG A 37 -17.09 12.72 5.75
C ARG A 37 -15.58 12.68 5.65
N ARG A 38 -14.98 11.48 5.63
CA ARG A 38 -13.61 11.21 5.16
C ARG A 38 -13.27 12.21 4.06
N THR A 39 -12.36 13.15 4.33
CA THR A 39 -11.92 14.10 3.30
C THR A 39 -11.38 13.25 2.15
N PRO A 40 -12.07 13.22 1.00
CA PRO A 40 -11.64 12.37 -0.08
C PRO A 40 -10.34 12.96 -0.61
N LEU A 41 -9.44 12.10 -1.06
CA LEU A 41 -8.17 12.50 -1.70
C LEU A 41 -8.36 13.48 -2.89
N SER A 42 -9.60 13.72 -3.32
CA SER A 42 -10.05 14.73 -4.29
C SER A 42 -10.15 16.16 -3.73
N LYS A 43 -9.84 16.39 -2.45
CA LYS A 43 -9.60 17.72 -1.86
C LYS A 43 -8.11 17.99 -1.61
N LEU A 44 -7.22 17.15 -2.15
CA LEU A 44 -5.79 17.42 -2.24
C LEU A 44 -5.52 18.04 -3.61
N ASP A 45 -4.92 19.22 -3.64
CA ASP A 45 -4.53 19.87 -4.89
C ASP A 45 -3.51 19.02 -5.64
N ALA A 46 -3.74 18.82 -6.95
CA ALA A 46 -2.80 18.13 -7.82
C ALA A 46 -1.60 19.05 -8.08
N VAL A 47 -0.42 18.62 -7.64
CA VAL A 47 0.83 19.35 -7.85
C VAL A 47 1.29 19.14 -9.29
N ALA A 48 1.20 20.19 -10.12
CA ALA A 48 1.87 20.23 -11.42
C ALA A 48 3.39 20.33 -11.19
N LEU A 49 4.04 19.20 -10.92
CA LEU A 49 5.50 19.15 -10.80
C LEU A 49 6.10 19.13 -12.22
N SER A 50 6.42 20.30 -12.75
CA SER A 50 7.34 20.39 -13.89
C SER A 50 8.73 19.98 -13.43
N GLY A 51 9.14 18.73 -13.68
CA GLY A 51 10.47 18.24 -13.31
C GLY A 51 10.46 16.87 -12.61
N ASP A 52 11.43 16.66 -11.72
CA ASP A 52 11.51 15.46 -10.89
C ASP A 52 10.55 15.57 -9.69
N PRO A 53 9.50 14.74 -9.60
CA PRO A 53 8.51 14.82 -8.53
C PRO A 53 9.09 14.51 -7.13
N LEU A 54 10.28 13.91 -7.07
CA LEU A 54 10.94 13.52 -5.82
C LEU A 54 12.00 14.54 -5.38
N ALA A 55 12.44 15.44 -6.28
CA ALA A 55 13.38 16.52 -5.95
C ALA A 55 12.80 17.52 -4.93
N ALA A 56 11.47 17.57 -4.79
CA ALA A 56 10.80 18.35 -3.76
C ALA A 56 10.96 17.77 -2.34
N GLY A 57 11.56 16.59 -2.17
CA GLY A 57 11.85 15.99 -0.86
C GLY A 57 13.05 16.59 -0.12
N ASP A 58 13.95 17.27 -0.84
CA ASP A 58 15.15 17.93 -0.28
C ASP A 58 14.91 19.41 0.03
N VAL A 59 13.93 20.03 -0.60
CA VAL A 59 13.41 21.33 -0.17
C VAL A 59 12.51 21.00 1.01
N GLU A 60 12.81 21.49 2.21
CA GLU A 60 11.93 21.37 3.38
C GLU A 60 10.50 21.72 2.95
N LEU A 61 9.69 20.69 2.64
CA LEU A 61 8.25 20.81 2.50
C LEU A 61 7.82 21.29 3.87
N SER A 62 7.60 22.60 3.99
CA SER A 62 7.67 23.34 5.24
C SER A 62 6.47 23.07 6.17
N GLY A 63 5.83 21.93 5.99
CA GLY A 63 4.82 21.35 6.86
C GLY A 63 4.94 19.85 6.83
N HIS A 64 4.59 19.20 7.95
CA HIS A 64 4.53 17.74 8.15
C HIS A 64 3.46 17.03 7.26
N GLY A 65 3.16 17.59 6.08
CA GLY A 65 2.11 17.17 5.18
C GLY A 65 2.47 15.94 4.34
N THR A 66 1.43 15.19 4.02
CA THR A 66 1.49 14.13 3.00
C THR A 66 1.34 14.75 1.62
N HIS A 67 2.29 14.52 0.72
CA HIS A 67 2.31 15.10 -0.61
C HIS A 67 2.03 14.03 -1.67
N PRO A 68 0.85 14.03 -2.30
CA PRO A 68 0.53 13.03 -3.32
C PRO A 68 1.40 13.25 -4.56
N LEU A 69 2.07 12.18 -5.02
CA LEU A 69 2.91 12.18 -6.22
C LEU A 69 2.17 11.66 -7.45
N GLY A 70 1.17 10.82 -7.24
CA GLY A 70 0.48 10.15 -8.34
C GLY A 70 -0.61 9.21 -7.88
N GLU A 71 -1.48 8.90 -8.83
CA GLU A 71 -2.61 8.00 -8.66
C GLU A 71 -2.78 7.12 -9.89
N VAL A 72 -3.10 5.84 -9.66
CA VAL A 72 -3.52 4.92 -10.72
C VAL A 72 -4.60 3.98 -10.22
N ARG A 73 -5.48 3.54 -11.14
CA ARG A 73 -6.43 2.45 -10.88
C ARG A 73 -6.00 1.17 -11.57
N LEU A 74 -5.87 0.10 -10.78
CA LEU A 74 -5.53 -1.26 -11.22
C LEU A 74 -6.65 -2.21 -10.77
N GLY A 75 -7.47 -2.70 -11.70
CA GLY A 75 -8.67 -3.48 -11.34
C GLY A 75 -9.65 -2.65 -10.51
N GLY A 76 -10.17 -3.26 -9.44
CA GLY A 76 -11.03 -2.60 -8.45
C GLY A 76 -10.30 -1.73 -7.43
N HIS A 77 -8.96 -1.56 -7.56
CA HIS A 77 -8.15 -0.85 -6.57
C HIS A 77 -7.67 0.50 -7.09
N ARG A 78 -7.72 1.50 -6.21
CA ARG A 78 -7.11 2.81 -6.40
C ARG A 78 -5.80 2.84 -5.61
N ILE A 79 -4.70 3.11 -6.28
CA ILE A 79 -3.36 3.17 -5.69
C ILE A 79 -2.92 4.62 -5.71
N VAL A 80 -2.51 5.12 -4.55
CA VAL A 80 -2.05 6.48 -4.34
C VAL A 80 -0.62 6.43 -3.82
N SER A 81 0.30 7.06 -4.54
CA SER A 81 1.69 7.26 -4.12
C SER A 81 1.88 8.66 -3.54
N TYR A 82 2.65 8.78 -2.47
CA TYR A 82 2.89 10.05 -1.78
C TYR A 82 4.27 10.13 -1.13
N LEU A 83 4.68 11.33 -0.73
CA LEU A 83 5.80 11.59 0.16
C LEU A 83 5.34 12.06 1.54
N THR A 84 6.12 11.73 2.56
CA THR A 84 5.97 12.29 3.91
C THR A 84 7.35 12.46 4.52
N GLY A 85 7.91 13.67 4.41
CA GLY A 85 9.33 13.91 4.69
C GLY A 85 10.21 13.02 3.80
N LYS A 86 11.25 12.40 4.40
CA LYS A 86 12.18 11.49 3.71
C LYS A 86 11.66 10.07 3.45
N LYS A 87 10.35 9.90 3.32
CA LYS A 87 9.71 8.59 3.16
C LYS A 87 8.78 8.61 1.96
N CYS A 88 8.88 7.58 1.13
CA CYS A 88 7.84 7.25 0.16
C CYS A 88 6.71 6.53 0.87
N GLY A 89 5.49 6.74 0.41
CA GLY A 89 4.32 6.05 0.89
C GLY A 89 3.40 5.61 -0.25
N VAL A 90 2.71 4.49 -0.03
CA VAL A 90 1.66 4.01 -0.91
C VAL A 90 0.44 3.60 -0.09
N SER A 91 -0.73 3.99 -0.56
CA SER A 91 -2.01 3.53 -0.05
C SER A 91 -2.81 2.87 -1.17
N VAL A 92 -3.33 1.68 -0.89
CA VAL A 92 -4.23 0.94 -1.79
C VAL A 92 -5.62 0.96 -1.18
N PHE A 93 -6.57 1.46 -1.96
CA PHE A 93 -7.97 1.55 -1.60
C PHE A 93 -8.80 0.57 -2.42
N ASN A 94 -9.69 -0.13 -1.73
CA ASN A 94 -10.81 -0.85 -2.31
C ASN A 94 -12.09 -0.01 -2.11
N ALA A 95 -12.96 0.05 -3.12
CA ALA A 95 -14.16 0.90 -3.08
C ALA A 95 -15.12 0.56 -1.93
N GLU A 96 -15.21 -0.71 -1.55
CA GLU A 96 -16.13 -1.21 -0.51
C GLU A 96 -15.49 -1.14 0.88
N LYS A 97 -14.21 -1.49 0.98
CA LYS A 97 -13.51 -1.65 2.27
C LYS A 97 -12.75 -0.40 2.73
N GLY A 98 -12.51 0.57 1.85
CA GLY A 98 -11.62 1.70 2.12
C GLY A 98 -10.14 1.33 1.92
N GLU A 99 -9.25 1.88 2.75
CA GLU A 99 -7.82 1.54 2.66
C GLU A 99 -7.60 0.10 3.11
N VAL A 100 -6.99 -0.71 2.25
CA VAL A 100 -6.70 -2.12 2.50
C VAL A 100 -5.20 -2.39 2.71
N ILE A 101 -4.34 -1.51 2.19
CA ILE A 101 -2.88 -1.56 2.40
C ILE A 101 -2.37 -0.13 2.52
N GLY A 102 -1.60 0.14 3.58
CA GLY A 102 -0.79 1.35 3.72
C GLY A 102 0.65 0.96 4.01
N LEU A 103 1.59 1.48 3.21
CA LEU A 103 3.02 1.22 3.36
C LEU A 103 3.80 2.53 3.32
N ARG A 104 4.85 2.60 4.14
CA ARG A 104 5.82 3.70 4.12
C ARG A 104 7.22 3.12 4.23
N THR A 105 8.12 3.66 3.43
CA THR A 105 9.51 3.22 3.36
C THR A 105 10.39 4.45 3.25
N ALA A 106 11.40 4.56 4.12
CA ALA A 106 12.42 5.60 3.99
C ALA A 106 13.29 5.32 2.76
N TRP A 107 13.82 6.36 2.10
CA TRP A 107 14.89 6.13 1.13
C TRP A 107 16.25 5.98 1.85
N PRO A 108 17.24 5.33 1.24
CA PRO A 108 18.59 5.21 1.83
C PRO A 108 19.30 6.57 1.94
N GLU A 109 20.11 6.76 2.98
CA GLU A 109 20.85 8.02 3.18
C GLU A 109 22.15 8.03 2.35
N GLY A 110 22.82 6.87 2.23
CA GLY A 110 24.06 6.68 1.48
C GLY A 110 23.95 5.71 0.30
N THR A 111 24.92 5.74 -0.61
CA THR A 111 24.97 4.87 -1.82
C THR A 111 25.30 3.41 -1.52
N SER A 112 25.89 3.14 -0.35
CA SER A 112 26.20 1.79 0.17
C SER A 112 25.01 1.12 0.86
N GLU A 113 23.94 1.86 1.11
CA GLU A 113 22.73 1.34 1.74
C GLU A 113 21.73 0.87 0.68
N GLY A 114 20.91 -0.14 1.02
CA GLY A 114 19.81 -0.57 0.16
C GLY A 114 20.24 -1.30 -1.11
N SER A 115 19.34 -1.34 -2.08
CA SER A 115 19.52 -2.07 -3.34
C SER A 115 19.77 -1.13 -4.52
N ASN A 116 20.82 -1.41 -5.29
CA ASN A 116 21.16 -0.72 -6.53
C ASN A 116 20.78 -1.52 -7.79
N LYS A 117 19.87 -2.51 -7.67
CA LYS A 117 19.50 -3.41 -8.78
C LYS A 117 18.78 -2.69 -9.93
N LEU A 118 18.07 -1.60 -9.64
CA LEU A 118 17.33 -0.82 -10.63
C LEU A 118 17.94 0.59 -10.76
N PRO A 119 17.83 1.24 -11.95
CA PRO A 119 18.24 2.64 -12.13
C PRO A 119 17.52 3.56 -11.14
N GLY A 120 18.14 4.70 -10.78
CA GLY A 120 17.57 5.68 -9.85
C GLY A 120 17.77 5.35 -8.35
N GLY A 121 18.44 4.24 -8.06
CA GLY A 121 18.75 3.79 -6.71
C GLY A 121 19.87 4.56 -6.02
N PRO A 122 20.20 4.20 -4.76
CA PRO A 122 19.74 3.00 -4.05
C PRO A 122 18.29 3.05 -3.55
N TYR A 123 17.73 1.87 -3.26
CA TYR A 123 16.37 1.68 -2.73
C TYR A 123 16.32 0.90 -1.42
N PHE A 124 15.52 1.35 -0.46
CA PHE A 124 14.96 0.45 0.56
C PHE A 124 13.59 -0.05 0.11
N SER A 125 13.15 -1.18 0.66
CA SER A 125 11.87 -1.75 0.27
C SER A 125 11.08 -2.26 1.47
N SER A 126 9.76 -2.17 1.38
CA SER A 126 8.82 -2.76 2.33
C SER A 126 7.65 -3.34 1.56
N SER A 127 7.01 -4.39 2.08
CA SER A 127 5.87 -5.02 1.43
C SER A 127 4.79 -5.40 2.42
N ALA A 128 3.55 -5.50 1.93
CA ALA A 128 2.39 -5.92 2.70
C ALA A 128 1.39 -6.62 1.79
N SER A 129 0.64 -7.55 2.38
CA SER A 129 -0.58 -8.11 1.80
C SER A 129 -1.77 -7.57 2.56
N SER A 130 -2.91 -7.41 1.90
CA SER A 130 -4.16 -7.22 2.66
C SER A 130 -4.59 -8.53 3.33
N ALA A 131 -5.35 -8.41 4.42
CA ALA A 131 -5.69 -9.52 5.32
C ALA A 131 -6.64 -10.57 4.72
N ALA A 132 -7.37 -10.27 3.64
CA ALA A 132 -8.32 -11.24 3.09
C ALA A 132 -7.64 -12.25 2.15
N LYS A 133 -8.08 -13.51 2.20
CA LYS A 133 -7.70 -14.52 1.21
C LYS A 133 -8.08 -14.00 -0.19
N SER A 134 -7.10 -13.85 -1.08
CA SER A 134 -7.18 -13.34 -2.47
C SER A 134 -7.01 -11.82 -2.69
N ASP A 135 -6.70 -11.07 -1.64
CA ASP A 135 -6.46 -9.64 -1.73
C ASP A 135 -5.08 -9.28 -2.32
N PRO A 136 -4.86 -8.01 -2.72
CA PRO A 136 -3.60 -7.58 -3.32
C PRO A 136 -2.40 -7.74 -2.37
N TRP A 137 -1.23 -7.92 -2.98
CA TRP A 137 0.07 -7.71 -2.37
C TRP A 137 0.73 -6.49 -3.00
N VAL A 138 1.46 -5.72 -2.20
CA VAL A 138 2.24 -4.56 -2.63
C VAL A 138 3.63 -4.61 -2.05
N SER A 139 4.63 -4.32 -2.89
CA SER A 139 5.96 -3.91 -2.47
C SER A 139 6.23 -2.48 -2.91
N LEU A 140 6.80 -1.69 -2.00
CA LEU A 140 7.23 -0.32 -2.20
C LEU A 140 8.75 -0.28 -2.13
N SER A 141 9.40 0.08 -3.22
CA SER A 141 10.82 0.44 -3.25
C SER A 141 10.97 1.96 -3.30
N CYS A 142 11.63 2.52 -2.29
CA CYS A 142 11.82 3.97 -2.11
C CYS A 142 13.29 4.35 -2.28
N GLY A 143 13.57 5.24 -3.22
CA GLY A 143 14.88 5.83 -3.45
C GLY A 143 14.77 7.36 -3.55
N LYS A 144 15.92 8.05 -3.62
CA LYS A 144 15.94 9.53 -3.67
C LYS A 144 15.36 10.10 -4.97
N SER A 145 15.57 9.41 -6.09
CA SER A 145 15.19 9.92 -7.43
C SER A 145 14.04 9.16 -8.08
N SER A 146 13.61 8.05 -7.47
CA SER A 146 12.48 7.29 -7.97
C SER A 146 11.78 6.48 -6.85
N MET A 147 10.52 6.16 -7.10
CA MET A 147 9.71 5.26 -6.29
C MET A 147 9.11 4.21 -7.20
N ILE A 148 9.18 2.94 -6.80
CA ILE A 148 8.67 1.81 -7.58
C ILE A 148 7.68 1.05 -6.70
N ILE A 149 6.48 0.85 -7.22
CA ILE A 149 5.44 0.06 -6.57
C ILE A 149 5.25 -1.19 -7.42
N GLU A 150 5.53 -2.34 -6.84
CA GLU A 150 5.12 -3.62 -7.40
C GLU A 150 3.78 -4.00 -6.79
N TYR A 151 2.77 -4.14 -7.63
CA TYR A 151 1.41 -4.48 -7.24
C TYR A 151 1.03 -5.82 -7.86
N GLN A 152 0.64 -6.77 -7.03
CA GLN A 152 0.18 -8.08 -7.46
C GLN A 152 -1.27 -8.32 -7.03
N SER A 153 -2.12 -8.71 -7.98
CA SER A 153 -3.48 -9.14 -7.68
C SER A 153 -4.02 -10.07 -8.76
N LYS A 154 -4.84 -11.06 -8.39
CA LYS A 154 -5.57 -11.88 -9.35
C LYS A 154 -6.59 -11.07 -10.15
N ALA A 155 -7.14 -10.01 -9.56
CA ALA A 155 -8.07 -9.08 -10.18
C ALA A 155 -7.38 -7.91 -10.92
N SER A 156 -6.07 -7.99 -11.11
CA SER A 156 -5.26 -6.97 -11.76
C SER A 156 -5.64 -6.81 -13.24
N SER A 157 -6.19 -5.64 -13.59
CA SER A 157 -6.55 -5.26 -14.96
C SER A 157 -5.62 -4.17 -15.50
N LYS A 158 -5.70 -3.87 -16.80
CA LYS A 158 -4.90 -2.80 -17.41
C LYS A 158 -5.08 -1.48 -16.64
N ALA A 159 -3.98 -0.80 -16.38
CA ALA A 159 -3.99 0.49 -15.70
C ALA A 159 -4.93 1.50 -16.37
N SER A 160 -5.64 2.25 -15.54
CA SER A 160 -6.52 3.34 -15.97
C SER A 160 -6.40 4.53 -15.03
N ARG A 161 -6.81 5.72 -15.51
CA ARG A 161 -6.79 7.00 -14.77
C ARG A 161 -5.44 7.29 -14.13
N LEU A 162 -4.41 7.36 -14.96
CA LEU A 162 -3.08 7.73 -14.52
C LEU A 162 -3.03 9.24 -14.28
N ASN A 163 -2.65 9.65 -13.07
CA ASN A 163 -2.43 11.05 -12.72
C ASN A 163 -1.06 11.22 -12.03
N GLY A 164 -0.41 12.36 -12.26
CA GLY A 164 0.91 12.68 -11.73
C GLY A 164 2.07 12.10 -12.57
N SER A 165 3.28 12.17 -12.00
CA SER A 165 4.53 11.77 -12.66
C SER A 165 4.76 10.27 -12.60
N ILE A 166 3.83 9.50 -13.17
CA ILE A 166 3.77 8.04 -13.08
C ILE A 166 3.89 7.36 -14.44
N SER A 167 4.34 6.12 -14.44
CA SER A 167 4.32 5.23 -15.61
C SER A 167 4.10 3.80 -15.15
N VAL A 168 3.34 3.02 -15.92
CA VAL A 168 2.95 1.66 -15.51
C VAL A 168 3.42 0.65 -16.54
N LYS A 169 4.00 -0.45 -16.06
CA LYS A 169 4.33 -1.64 -16.85
C LYS A 169 3.66 -2.86 -16.26
N ARG A 170 3.11 -3.70 -17.12
CA ARG A 170 2.57 -5.00 -16.73
C ARG A 170 3.63 -6.08 -16.93
N SER A 171 3.81 -6.93 -15.93
CA SER A 171 4.65 -8.14 -16.01
C SER A 171 4.07 -9.15 -17.01
N LYS A 172 4.91 -10.07 -17.47
CA LYS A 172 4.50 -11.20 -18.33
C LYS A 172 3.52 -12.16 -17.64
N ASP A 173 3.58 -12.27 -16.31
CA ASP A 173 2.67 -13.12 -15.51
C ASP A 173 1.22 -12.60 -15.47
N LYS A 174 0.98 -11.39 -16.00
CA LYS A 174 -0.29 -10.65 -16.04
C LYS A 174 -0.88 -10.25 -14.68
N TYR A 175 -0.48 -10.83 -13.57
CA TYR A 175 -0.98 -10.50 -12.23
C TYR A 175 -0.22 -9.35 -11.57
N THR A 176 1.02 -9.16 -11.99
CA THR A 176 1.95 -8.16 -11.47
C THR A 176 1.99 -6.92 -12.37
N GLN A 177 1.90 -5.76 -11.74
CA GLN A 177 2.07 -4.46 -12.38
C GLN A 177 3.06 -3.63 -11.58
N PHE A 178 3.93 -2.92 -12.30
CA PHE A 178 4.89 -2.00 -11.74
C PHE A 178 4.43 -0.57 -12.03
N VAL A 179 4.26 0.22 -10.98
CA VAL A 179 4.04 1.66 -11.07
C VAL A 179 5.35 2.34 -10.71
N VAL A 180 5.89 3.13 -11.63
CA VAL A 180 7.16 3.85 -11.45
C VAL A 180 6.86 5.35 -11.38
N ILE A 181 7.40 6.00 -10.36
CA ILE A 181 7.28 7.42 -10.08
C ILE A 181 8.69 8.03 -10.07
N GLY A 182 8.85 9.21 -10.66
CA GLY A 182 10.13 9.89 -10.81
C GLY A 182 10.13 10.74 -12.08
N SER A 183 11.27 11.32 -12.46
CA SER A 183 11.39 12.06 -13.73
C SER A 183 11.09 11.17 -14.94
N ALA A 184 10.63 11.74 -16.06
CA ALA A 184 10.33 10.97 -17.28
C ALA A 184 11.53 10.11 -17.75
N LYS A 185 12.75 10.65 -17.63
CA LYS A 185 13.99 9.96 -17.96
C LYS A 185 14.26 8.75 -17.05
N GLU A 186 14.11 8.92 -15.73
CA GLU A 186 14.29 7.81 -14.78
C GLU A 186 13.23 6.73 -14.96
N ARG A 187 11.95 7.12 -15.12
CA ARG A 187 10.87 6.17 -15.38
C ARG A 187 11.17 5.31 -16.60
N ALA A 188 11.59 5.93 -17.71
CA ALA A 188 11.94 5.19 -18.94
C ALA A 188 13.06 4.16 -18.72
N LYS A 189 14.13 4.53 -18.00
CA LYS A 189 15.26 3.62 -17.69
C LYS A 189 14.82 2.43 -16.84
N ILE A 190 14.02 2.68 -15.80
CA ILE A 190 13.53 1.64 -14.88
C ILE A 190 12.61 0.67 -15.63
N LEU A 191 11.65 1.19 -16.40
CA LEU A 191 10.70 0.36 -17.16
C LEU A 191 11.40 -0.58 -18.16
N ALA A 192 12.54 -0.19 -18.71
CA ALA A 192 13.35 -1.01 -19.60
C ALA A 192 14.03 -2.20 -18.89
N LYS A 193 14.19 -2.16 -17.56
CA LYS A 193 14.84 -3.21 -16.74
C LYS A 193 13.85 -4.10 -15.99
N LEU A 194 12.63 -3.64 -15.79
CA LEU A 194 11.58 -4.43 -15.16
C LEU A 194 11.18 -5.64 -16.05
N PRO A 195 10.72 -6.75 -15.45
CA PRO A 195 10.38 -7.97 -16.20
C PRO A 195 9.15 -7.84 -17.11
#